data_AF-A0AAD0S8M2-F1
#
_entry.id   AF-A0AAD0S8M2-F1
#
_cell.length_a   1.000
_cell.length_b   1.000
_cell.length_c   1.000
_cell.angle_alpha   90.00
_cell.angle_beta   90.00
_cell.angle_gamma   90.00
#
_symmetry.space_group_name_H-M   'P 1'
#
loop_
_entity.id
_entity.type
_entity.pdbx_description
1 polymer ?
#
loop_
_entity_poly.entity_id
_entity_poly.type
_entity_poly.pdbx_seq_one_letter_code
_entity_poly.pdbx_strand_id
1 'polypeptide(L)'
;MKTCWLCPNPLEGDHRTGEHVIPSAIGGRKEVHDFICRTCNSTRGDAWEAELAKQFLWFSSSAGVKRGRGGRHPDFRVQTVSGEKLKLRADSVLVPDGHVISAEESGDGIKIAIRANDPKTVRNLLKKIAGDYPEFDFENASPRSEHVDSYLDEPLRMDFRYAGPAGGRSMVKSCLALLSEVRTVDKSNCVRSLTYLLDPSPEAPPPFCFFFDADLVVNRPKDHLFHCVSVIGQPQEGRILGYVEFFNFARLLVLIGDGYGGPAFQETYAIDPVVGKTLDLLVDFGPIEGQLEDFFKMASEPPKMYLEAFQYTGNLVQTLNADRVRAMAFSKANADALKKLGLSPLAEEVPSELQDEWLRLFMQNLIPYVEAQIKMQRVSAASTDA
;
A
#
# COMPACT_ATOMS: atom_id res chain seq x y z
N MET A 1 6.12 -27.25 -26.86
CA MET A 1 4.98 -26.34 -26.58
C MET A 1 4.96 -26.09 -25.09
N LYS A 2 4.94 -24.84 -24.62
CA LYS A 2 4.87 -24.53 -23.19
C LYS A 2 3.41 -24.57 -22.74
N THR A 3 3.17 -25.10 -21.54
CA THR A 3 1.84 -25.22 -20.94
C THR A 3 1.76 -24.33 -19.70
N CYS A 4 0.58 -23.78 -19.43
CA CYS A 4 0.29 -23.05 -18.21
C CYS A 4 0.67 -23.89 -16.98
N TRP A 5 1.25 -23.26 -15.97
CA TRP A 5 1.61 -23.96 -14.74
C TRP A 5 0.39 -24.31 -13.88
N LEU A 6 -0.72 -23.60 -14.06
CA LEU A 6 -1.94 -23.75 -13.25
C LEU A 6 -3.10 -24.46 -13.96
N CYS A 7 -2.96 -24.79 -15.24
CA CYS A 7 -3.97 -25.55 -15.99
C CYS A 7 -3.37 -26.24 -17.22
N PRO A 8 -4.08 -27.15 -17.90
CA PRO A 8 -3.58 -27.83 -19.09
C PRO A 8 -3.46 -26.97 -20.36
N ASN A 9 -3.86 -25.68 -20.33
CA ASN A 9 -3.91 -24.85 -21.54
C ASN A 9 -2.51 -24.51 -22.08
N PRO A 10 -2.32 -24.51 -23.41
CA PRO A 10 -1.07 -24.05 -24.02
C PRO A 10 -0.85 -22.54 -23.85
N LEU A 11 0.42 -22.13 -23.83
CA LEU A 11 0.83 -20.72 -23.78
C LEU A 11 1.19 -20.22 -25.19
N GLU A 12 0.17 -19.90 -25.98
CA GLU A 12 0.32 -19.41 -27.35
C GLU A 12 -0.73 -18.36 -27.70
N GLY A 13 -0.46 -17.54 -28.73
CA GLY A 13 -1.36 -16.49 -29.20
C GLY A 13 -1.91 -15.63 -28.05
N ASP A 14 -3.23 -15.45 -28.02
CA ASP A 14 -3.91 -14.66 -27.00
C ASP A 14 -3.89 -15.29 -25.59
N HIS A 15 -3.59 -16.59 -25.47
CA HIS A 15 -3.44 -17.24 -24.17
C HIS A 15 -2.12 -16.90 -23.49
N ARG A 16 -1.10 -16.45 -24.23
CA ARG A 16 0.20 -16.03 -23.70
C ARG A 16 0.13 -14.57 -23.22
N THR A 17 0.20 -14.36 -21.91
CA THR A 17 0.08 -13.03 -21.28
C THR A 17 1.24 -12.75 -20.34
N GLY A 18 1.59 -11.47 -20.18
CA GLY A 18 2.54 -11.05 -19.15
C GLY A 18 1.94 -11.18 -17.75
N GLU A 19 2.58 -11.99 -16.93
CA GLU A 19 2.28 -12.16 -15.52
C GLU A 19 3.31 -11.42 -14.68
N HIS A 20 2.88 -10.59 -13.73
CA HIS A 20 3.82 -9.85 -12.91
C HIS A 20 4.49 -10.77 -11.89
N VAL A 21 5.83 -10.68 -11.75
CA VAL A 21 6.54 -11.38 -10.66
C VAL A 21 6.13 -10.81 -9.31
N ILE A 22 6.01 -9.48 -9.21
CA ILE A 22 5.50 -8.78 -8.03
C ILE A 22 4.22 -8.05 -8.46
N PRO A 23 3.08 -8.19 -7.78
CA PRO A 23 1.82 -7.64 -8.27
C PRO A 23 1.89 -6.14 -8.60
N SER A 24 1.36 -5.77 -9.76
CA SER A 24 1.42 -4.38 -10.26
C SER A 24 0.77 -3.39 -9.29
N ALA A 25 -0.23 -3.83 -8.52
CA ALA A 25 -0.95 -3.03 -7.55
C ALA A 25 -0.08 -2.60 -6.36
N ILE A 26 1.02 -3.31 -6.07
CA ILE A 26 1.97 -2.93 -5.01
C ILE A 26 3.30 -2.39 -5.59
N GLY A 27 3.35 -2.10 -6.89
CA GLY A 27 4.48 -1.42 -7.53
C GLY A 27 5.41 -2.29 -8.35
N GLY A 28 5.12 -3.58 -8.51
CA GLY A 28 5.93 -4.44 -9.38
C GLY A 28 5.86 -4.07 -10.87
N ARG A 29 6.93 -4.41 -11.61
CA ARG A 29 7.16 -4.00 -13.01
C ARG A 29 7.56 -5.14 -13.94
N LYS A 30 8.35 -6.11 -13.46
CA LYS A 30 8.77 -7.26 -14.25
C LYS A 30 7.58 -8.18 -14.52
N GLU A 31 7.33 -8.43 -15.80
CA GLU A 31 6.41 -9.46 -16.28
C GLU A 31 7.20 -10.67 -16.81
N VAL A 32 6.61 -11.86 -16.67
CA VAL A 32 7.05 -13.12 -17.29
C VAL A 32 5.94 -13.64 -18.19
N HIS A 33 6.27 -14.12 -19.38
CA HIS A 33 5.28 -14.45 -20.42
C HIS A 33 5.01 -15.94 -20.58
N ASP A 34 5.85 -16.79 -20.01
CA ASP A 34 5.85 -18.23 -20.23
C ASP A 34 5.47 -19.04 -18.97
N PHE A 35 4.61 -18.45 -18.12
CA PHE A 35 4.22 -19.00 -16.81
C PHE A 35 2.76 -19.46 -16.76
N ILE A 36 1.80 -18.52 -16.91
CA ILE A 36 0.37 -18.81 -16.81
C ILE A 36 -0.43 -18.22 -17.99
N CYS A 37 -1.53 -18.89 -18.34
CA CYS A 37 -2.40 -18.43 -19.41
C CYS A 37 -3.27 -17.24 -18.97
N ARG A 38 -3.80 -16.49 -19.95
CA ARG A 38 -4.70 -15.35 -19.73
C ARG A 38 -5.83 -15.61 -18.72
N THR A 39 -6.50 -16.75 -18.83
CA THR A 39 -7.63 -17.10 -17.95
C THR A 39 -7.17 -17.27 -16.51
N CYS A 40 -6.09 -18.03 -16.28
CA CYS A 40 -5.53 -18.16 -14.94
C CYS A 40 -5.03 -16.82 -14.41
N ASN A 41 -4.34 -16.02 -15.23
CA ASN A 41 -3.87 -14.69 -14.85
C ASN A 41 -5.04 -13.81 -14.37
N SER A 42 -6.09 -13.66 -15.16
CA SER A 42 -7.27 -12.86 -14.77
C SER A 42 -7.95 -13.39 -13.51
N THR A 43 -8.31 -14.68 -13.47
CA THR A 43 -9.05 -15.26 -12.33
C THR A 43 -8.25 -15.21 -11.03
N ARG A 44 -6.93 -15.45 -11.09
CA ARG A 44 -6.07 -15.36 -9.90
C ARG A 44 -5.73 -13.92 -9.55
N GLY A 45 -5.71 -13.01 -10.52
CA GLY A 45 -5.61 -11.56 -10.30
C GLY A 45 -6.80 -11.03 -9.48
N ASP A 46 -8.02 -11.38 -9.89
CA ASP A 46 -9.27 -10.92 -9.25
C ASP A 46 -9.49 -11.52 -7.85
N ALA A 47 -8.78 -12.59 -7.50
CA ALA A 47 -8.91 -13.26 -6.20
C ALA A 47 -7.68 -13.05 -5.30
N TRP A 48 -6.51 -13.54 -5.74
CA TRP A 48 -5.31 -13.59 -4.91
C TRP A 48 -4.57 -12.25 -4.88
N GLU A 49 -4.35 -11.65 -6.05
CA GLU A 49 -3.67 -10.36 -6.11
C GLU A 49 -4.53 -9.22 -5.56
N ALA A 50 -5.85 -9.26 -5.81
CA ALA A 50 -6.78 -8.28 -5.27
C ALA A 50 -6.77 -8.26 -3.73
N GLU A 51 -6.77 -9.43 -3.08
CA GLU A 51 -6.66 -9.50 -1.61
C GLU A 51 -5.30 -9.02 -1.12
N LEU A 52 -4.20 -9.43 -1.76
CA LEU A 52 -2.87 -8.93 -1.40
C LEU A 52 -2.78 -7.39 -1.56
N ALA A 53 -3.28 -6.85 -2.66
CA ALA A 53 -3.30 -5.41 -2.90
C ALA A 53 -4.10 -4.66 -1.83
N LYS A 54 -5.22 -5.23 -1.38
CA LYS A 54 -6.02 -4.69 -0.28
C LYS A 54 -5.27 -4.72 1.06
N GLN A 55 -4.59 -5.82 1.37
CA GLN A 55 -3.78 -5.94 2.61
C GLN A 55 -2.69 -4.86 2.67
N PHE A 56 -2.00 -4.59 1.55
CA PHE A 56 -0.91 -3.60 1.46
C PHE A 56 -1.35 -2.21 0.98
N LEU A 57 -2.66 -1.93 0.93
CA LEU A 57 -3.17 -0.68 0.36
C LEU A 57 -2.73 0.55 1.15
N TRP A 58 -2.66 0.46 2.49
CA TRP A 58 -2.17 1.57 3.31
C TRP A 58 -0.72 1.93 3.01
N PHE A 59 0.16 0.93 2.93
CA PHE A 59 1.57 1.13 2.59
C PHE A 59 1.71 1.72 1.18
N SER A 60 0.98 1.16 0.21
CA SER A 60 1.03 1.59 -1.18
C SER A 60 0.58 3.04 -1.36
N SER A 61 -0.55 3.41 -0.76
CA SER A 61 -1.12 4.76 -0.84
C SER A 61 -0.28 5.78 -0.07
N SER A 62 0.14 5.46 1.16
CA SER A 62 0.89 6.39 2.02
C SER A 62 2.30 6.64 1.50
N ALA A 63 3.00 5.59 1.04
CA ALA A 63 4.35 5.71 0.48
C ALA A 63 4.36 6.29 -0.95
N GLY A 64 3.21 6.40 -1.61
CA GLY A 64 3.13 6.93 -2.98
C GLY A 64 3.64 5.94 -4.01
N VAL A 65 3.46 4.64 -3.75
CA VAL A 65 3.82 3.57 -4.68
C VAL A 65 3.10 3.78 -6.01
N LYS A 66 3.86 3.74 -7.10
CA LYS A 66 3.30 3.83 -8.44
C LYS A 66 2.91 2.44 -8.91
N ARG A 67 1.67 2.27 -9.37
CA ARG A 67 1.22 0.99 -9.93
C ARG A 67 1.99 0.63 -11.21
N GLY A 68 2.27 -0.66 -11.39
CA GLY A 68 2.96 -1.25 -12.55
C GLY A 68 2.36 -0.82 -13.89
N ARG A 69 1.02 -0.94 -13.98
CA ARG A 69 0.20 -0.60 -15.16
C ARG A 69 -0.32 0.85 -15.16
N GLY A 70 0.18 1.70 -14.26
CA GLY A 70 -0.34 3.05 -14.07
C GLY A 70 -1.69 3.08 -13.34
N GLY A 71 -2.31 4.26 -13.31
CA GLY A 71 -3.53 4.52 -12.55
C GLY A 71 -3.29 4.86 -11.08
N ARG A 72 -4.39 5.16 -10.37
CA ARG A 72 -4.37 5.50 -8.94
C ARG A 72 -4.72 4.26 -8.10
N HIS A 73 -4.28 4.27 -6.84
CA HIS A 73 -4.78 3.33 -5.85
C HIS A 73 -6.26 3.62 -5.53
N PRO A 74 -7.06 2.62 -5.16
CA PRO A 74 -8.40 2.88 -4.67
C PRO A 74 -8.36 3.63 -3.34
N ASP A 75 -9.37 4.46 -3.09
CA ASP A 75 -9.61 5.03 -1.78
C ASP A 75 -9.94 3.92 -0.77
N PHE A 76 -9.54 4.06 0.48
CA PHE A 76 -9.92 3.10 1.53
C PHE A 76 -10.22 3.75 2.86
N ARG A 77 -11.07 3.06 3.63
CA ARG A 77 -11.53 3.51 4.93
C ARG A 77 -10.42 3.36 5.96
N VAL A 78 -10.22 4.41 6.73
CA VAL A 78 -9.34 4.41 7.91
C VAL A 78 -10.12 5.02 9.07
N GLN A 79 -9.63 4.78 10.27
CA GLN A 79 -10.23 5.32 11.48
C GLN A 79 -9.13 5.89 12.36
N THR A 80 -9.40 6.99 13.05
CA THR A 80 -8.51 7.47 14.11
C THR A 80 -8.62 6.61 15.37
N VAL A 81 -7.71 6.79 16.32
CA VAL A 81 -7.77 6.08 17.61
C VAL A 81 -9.02 6.45 18.43
N SER A 82 -9.50 7.69 18.35
CA SER A 82 -10.77 8.11 18.99
C SER A 82 -12.02 7.57 18.29
N GLY A 83 -11.88 7.10 17.05
CA GLY A 83 -12.96 6.48 16.29
C GLY A 83 -13.51 7.31 15.14
N GLU A 84 -12.92 8.47 14.80
CA GLU A 84 -13.32 9.27 13.64
C GLU A 84 -13.12 8.47 12.35
N LYS A 85 -14.16 8.36 11.52
CA LYS A 85 -14.14 7.58 10.27
C LYS A 85 -13.74 8.47 9.10
N LEU A 86 -12.65 8.09 8.45
CA LEU A 86 -12.07 8.82 7.35
C LEU A 86 -11.85 7.89 6.16
N LYS A 87 -11.57 8.50 5.01
CA LYS A 87 -11.21 7.83 3.77
C LYS A 87 -9.88 8.38 3.30
N LEU A 88 -8.87 7.52 3.21
CA LEU A 88 -7.57 7.85 2.62
C LEU A 88 -7.66 7.71 1.11
N ARG A 89 -7.42 8.82 0.42
CA ARG A 89 -7.34 8.88 -1.04
C ARG A 89 -5.93 8.52 -1.52
N ALA A 90 -5.82 8.18 -2.80
CA ALA A 90 -4.53 7.82 -3.43
C ALA A 90 -3.46 8.93 -3.37
N ASP A 91 -3.88 10.19 -3.24
CA ASP A 91 -3.01 11.35 -3.12
C ASP A 91 -2.56 11.64 -1.67
N SER A 92 -2.84 10.72 -0.74
CA SER A 92 -2.60 10.87 0.71
C SER A 92 -3.56 11.83 1.44
N VAL A 93 -4.60 12.34 0.78
CA VAL A 93 -5.59 13.20 1.43
C VAL A 93 -6.60 12.35 2.21
N LEU A 94 -6.85 12.74 3.46
CA LEU A 94 -7.93 12.20 4.27
C LEU A 94 -9.17 13.06 4.12
N VAL A 95 -10.30 12.41 3.89
CA VAL A 95 -11.62 13.06 3.86
C VAL A 95 -12.59 12.34 4.78
N PRO A 96 -13.64 13.02 5.29
CA PRO A 96 -14.71 12.34 6.03
C PRO A 96 -15.29 11.17 5.25
N ASP A 97 -15.44 10.00 5.90
CA ASP A 97 -16.17 8.86 5.32
C ASP A 97 -17.67 9.01 5.60
N GLY A 98 -18.30 9.91 4.85
CA GLY A 98 -19.70 10.27 4.99
C GLY A 98 -19.89 11.73 5.41
N HIS A 99 -20.79 11.96 6.35
CA HIS A 99 -21.10 13.29 6.88
C HIS A 99 -21.30 13.25 8.40
N VAL A 100 -21.01 14.37 9.05
CA VAL A 100 -21.30 14.62 10.47
C VAL A 100 -22.28 15.79 10.53
N ILE A 101 -23.33 15.65 11.35
CA ILE A 101 -24.29 16.70 11.65
C ILE A 101 -24.27 16.91 13.16
N SER A 102 -24.06 18.15 13.60
CA SER A 102 -24.34 18.57 14.97
C SER A 102 -25.46 19.62 14.95
N ALA A 103 -26.41 19.48 15.87
CA ALA A 103 -27.47 20.44 16.09
C ALA A 103 -27.41 20.88 17.55
N GLU A 104 -27.35 22.18 17.78
CA GLU A 104 -27.39 22.79 19.10
C GLU A 104 -28.63 23.69 19.18
N GLU A 105 -29.52 23.40 20.13
CA GLU A 105 -30.62 24.29 20.48
C GLU A 105 -30.05 25.45 21.30
N SER A 106 -30.17 26.66 20.78
CA SER A 106 -29.87 27.88 21.50
C SER A 106 -31.19 28.64 21.74
N GLY A 107 -31.21 29.52 22.74
CA GLY A 107 -32.39 30.35 23.03
C GLY A 107 -32.87 31.22 21.86
N ASP A 108 -32.00 31.43 20.86
CA ASP A 108 -32.27 32.19 19.62
C ASP A 108 -32.55 31.31 18.38
N GLY A 109 -32.71 29.99 18.55
CA GLY A 109 -33.02 29.05 17.46
C GLY A 109 -32.05 27.87 17.38
N ILE A 110 -32.10 27.13 16.27
CA ILE A 110 -31.32 25.91 16.09
C ILE A 110 -30.07 26.22 15.25
N LYS A 111 -28.88 25.93 15.80
CA LYS A 111 -27.63 26.01 15.07
C LYS A 111 -27.24 24.63 14.56
N ILE A 112 -27.04 24.52 13.25
CA ILE A 112 -26.75 23.25 12.58
C ILE A 112 -25.38 23.35 11.91
N ALA A 113 -24.46 22.46 12.29
CA ALA A 113 -23.17 22.32 11.64
C ALA A 113 -23.14 21.01 10.84
N ILE A 114 -22.79 21.09 9.56
CA ILE A 114 -22.65 19.93 8.66
C ILE A 114 -21.22 19.87 8.16
N ARG A 115 -20.57 18.74 8.38
CA ARG A 115 -19.25 18.42 7.79
C ARG A 115 -19.43 17.27 6.82
N ALA A 116 -19.07 17.47 5.55
CA ALA A 116 -19.14 16.45 4.51
C ALA A 116 -17.98 16.60 3.53
N ASN A 117 -17.74 15.58 2.72
CA ASN A 117 -16.64 15.55 1.75
C ASN A 117 -17.02 16.11 0.36
N ASP A 118 -18.28 16.50 0.14
CA ASP A 118 -18.72 17.11 -1.12
C ASP A 118 -19.92 18.08 -0.93
N PRO A 119 -20.01 19.16 -1.74
CA PRO A 119 -21.08 20.16 -1.62
C PRO A 119 -22.49 19.63 -1.92
N LYS A 120 -22.62 18.58 -2.75
CA LYS A 120 -23.92 18.00 -3.10
C LYS A 120 -24.52 17.27 -1.91
N THR A 121 -23.70 16.55 -1.15
CA THR A 121 -24.09 15.93 0.12
C THR A 121 -24.55 16.99 1.13
N VAL A 122 -23.81 18.10 1.29
CA VAL A 122 -24.22 19.21 2.17
C VAL A 122 -25.61 19.74 1.77
N ARG A 123 -25.83 20.01 0.48
CA ARG A 123 -27.13 20.49 -0.02
C ARG A 123 -28.26 19.51 0.24
N ASN A 124 -28.02 18.22 0.04
CA ASN A 124 -29.04 17.18 0.29
C ASN A 124 -29.39 17.08 1.77
N LEU A 125 -28.40 17.19 2.66
CA LEU A 125 -28.62 17.16 4.11
C LEU A 125 -29.36 18.41 4.59
N LEU A 126 -29.01 19.59 4.10
CA LEU A 126 -29.74 20.83 4.42
C LEU A 126 -31.22 20.74 4.02
N LYS A 127 -31.52 20.18 2.83
CA LYS A 127 -32.92 19.95 2.40
C LYS A 127 -33.67 19.00 3.31
N LYS A 128 -33.01 17.93 3.77
CA LYS A 128 -33.61 16.97 4.71
C LYS A 128 -33.94 17.65 6.04
N ILE A 129 -32.98 18.41 6.57
CA ILE A 129 -33.11 19.17 7.81
C ILE A 129 -34.22 20.21 7.73
N ALA A 130 -34.34 20.93 6.61
CA ALA A 130 -35.44 21.86 6.38
C ALA A 130 -36.83 21.18 6.39
N GLY A 131 -36.90 19.90 6.00
CA GLY A 131 -38.11 19.10 6.14
C GLY A 131 -38.42 18.71 7.58
N ASP A 132 -37.38 18.42 8.38
CA ASP A 132 -37.51 18.05 9.80
C ASP A 132 -37.77 19.27 10.71
N TYR A 133 -37.39 20.48 10.26
CA TYR A 133 -37.56 21.76 10.97
C TYR A 133 -38.24 22.81 10.07
N PRO A 134 -39.59 22.87 10.03
CA PRO A 134 -40.35 23.75 9.13
C PRO A 134 -40.10 25.25 9.34
N GLU A 135 -39.64 25.62 10.53
CA GLU A 135 -39.27 26.99 10.90
C GLU A 135 -37.84 27.39 10.46
N PHE A 136 -37.08 26.44 9.90
CA PHE A 136 -35.83 26.73 9.19
C PHE A 136 -36.13 27.15 7.74
N ASP A 137 -36.05 28.44 7.47
CA ASP A 137 -36.20 29.00 6.12
C ASP A 137 -34.98 28.68 5.25
N PHE A 138 -35.00 27.53 4.57
CA PHE A 138 -33.91 27.09 3.70
C PHE A 138 -33.64 28.04 2.52
N GLU A 139 -34.68 28.71 2.00
CA GLU A 139 -34.56 29.60 0.83
C GLU A 139 -33.91 30.94 1.21
N ASN A 140 -34.11 31.42 2.44
CA ASN A 140 -33.46 32.63 2.97
C ASN A 140 -32.27 32.35 3.90
N ALA A 141 -32.01 31.09 4.25
CA ALA A 141 -30.81 30.70 4.97
C ALA A 141 -29.59 31.15 4.18
N SER A 142 -28.69 31.87 4.84
CA SER A 142 -27.37 32.22 4.29
C SER A 142 -26.36 31.17 4.77
N PRO A 143 -26.23 30.01 4.10
CA PRO A 143 -25.27 29.00 4.52
C PRO A 143 -23.87 29.59 4.42
N ARG A 144 -23.23 29.82 5.57
CA ARG A 144 -21.80 30.10 5.59
C ARG A 144 -21.08 28.78 5.32
N SER A 145 -20.77 28.54 4.05
CA SER A 145 -19.99 27.38 3.63
C SER A 145 -18.52 27.78 3.53
N GLU A 146 -17.66 27.03 4.20
CA GLU A 146 -16.21 27.16 4.10
C GLU A 146 -15.60 25.79 3.79
N HIS A 147 -14.59 25.78 2.92
CA HIS A 147 -13.75 24.61 2.74
C HIS A 147 -12.61 24.70 3.75
N VAL A 148 -12.62 23.80 4.74
CA VAL A 148 -11.59 23.76 5.78
C VAL A 148 -10.62 22.63 5.47
N ASP A 149 -9.35 22.98 5.30
CA ASP A 149 -8.27 22.00 5.36
C ASP A 149 -7.78 21.91 6.80
N SER A 150 -7.63 20.68 7.29
CA SER A 150 -7.04 20.41 8.60
C SER A 150 -6.09 19.23 8.51
N TYR A 151 -5.24 19.11 9.51
CA TYR A 151 -4.32 17.99 9.65
C TYR A 151 -4.83 17.06 10.76
N LEU A 152 -4.41 15.80 10.71
CA LEU A 152 -4.73 14.86 11.78
C LEU A 152 -4.08 15.29 13.09
N ASP A 153 -4.90 15.38 14.12
CA ASP A 153 -4.49 15.69 15.48
C ASP A 153 -4.20 14.44 16.32
N GLU A 154 -4.52 13.26 15.78
CA GLU A 154 -4.35 11.97 16.43
C GLU A 154 -3.94 10.89 15.41
N PRO A 155 -3.30 9.79 15.86
CA PRO A 155 -2.92 8.69 14.98
C PRO A 155 -4.11 7.96 14.36
N LEU A 156 -3.86 7.34 13.21
CA LEU A 156 -4.76 6.35 12.63
C LEU A 156 -4.62 5.01 13.35
N ARG A 157 -5.75 4.36 13.60
CA ARG A 157 -5.79 2.95 14.00
C ARG A 157 -5.51 2.08 12.79
N MET A 158 -4.54 1.18 12.91
CA MET A 158 -4.19 0.22 11.87
C MET A 158 -4.22 -1.20 12.42
N ASP A 159 -5.12 -2.01 11.87
CA ASP A 159 -5.17 -3.46 12.10
C ASP A 159 -4.60 -4.13 10.85
N PHE A 160 -3.35 -4.62 10.94
CA PHE A 160 -2.64 -5.17 9.79
C PHE A 160 -2.47 -6.69 9.87
N ARG A 161 -2.84 -7.37 8.79
CA ARG A 161 -2.60 -8.80 8.55
C ARG A 161 -2.27 -8.98 7.07
N TYR A 162 -1.34 -9.88 6.76
CA TYR A 162 -0.98 -10.21 5.40
C TYR A 162 -0.88 -11.71 5.19
N ALA A 163 -0.71 -12.10 3.93
CA ALA A 163 -0.82 -13.47 3.47
C ALA A 163 -2.25 -14.02 3.65
N GLY A 164 -2.44 -15.03 4.50
CA GLY A 164 -3.69 -15.79 4.57
C GLY A 164 -3.97 -16.59 3.29
N PRO A 165 -5.18 -17.17 3.14
CA PRO A 165 -5.47 -18.08 2.04
C PRO A 165 -5.26 -17.48 0.64
N ALA A 166 -5.71 -16.25 0.40
CA ALA A 166 -5.60 -15.61 -0.90
C ALA A 166 -4.28 -14.82 -1.06
N GLY A 167 -3.90 -13.99 -0.08
CA GLY A 167 -2.64 -13.24 -0.13
C GLY A 167 -1.41 -14.15 -0.15
N GLY A 168 -1.42 -15.24 0.62
CA GLY A 168 -0.35 -16.23 0.63
C GLY A 168 -0.17 -16.91 -0.73
N ARG A 169 -1.27 -17.27 -1.41
CA ARG A 169 -1.23 -17.77 -2.79
C ARG A 169 -0.64 -16.76 -3.77
N SER A 170 -0.91 -15.46 -3.59
CA SER A 170 -0.30 -14.40 -4.39
C SER A 170 1.22 -14.34 -4.20
N MET A 171 1.70 -14.46 -2.96
CA MET A 171 3.14 -14.48 -2.64
C MET A 171 3.83 -15.75 -3.16
N VAL A 172 3.23 -16.93 -3.00
CA VAL A 172 3.74 -18.19 -3.58
C VAL A 172 3.80 -18.12 -5.10
N LYS A 173 2.75 -17.56 -5.74
CA LYS A 173 2.73 -17.33 -7.19
C LYS A 173 3.87 -16.41 -7.64
N SER A 174 4.22 -15.40 -6.84
CA SER A 174 5.34 -14.49 -7.12
C SER A 174 6.67 -15.25 -7.25
N CYS A 175 6.93 -16.21 -6.34
CA CYS A 175 8.09 -17.11 -6.44
C CYS A 175 8.05 -17.96 -7.72
N LEU A 176 6.92 -18.60 -8.03
CA LEU A 176 6.79 -19.45 -9.22
C LEU A 176 6.91 -18.65 -10.52
N ALA A 177 6.41 -17.41 -10.54
CA ALA A 177 6.57 -16.49 -11.66
C ALA A 177 8.06 -16.21 -11.92
N LEU A 178 8.84 -15.88 -10.89
CA LEU A 178 10.29 -15.72 -11.05
C LEU A 178 10.98 -17.01 -11.47
N LEU A 179 10.63 -18.14 -10.84
CA LEU A 179 11.21 -19.45 -11.13
C LEU A 179 10.97 -19.91 -12.57
N SER A 180 9.85 -19.49 -13.18
CA SER A 180 9.52 -19.85 -14.57
C SER A 180 10.52 -19.34 -15.61
N GLU A 181 11.36 -18.36 -15.25
CA GLU A 181 12.45 -17.85 -16.10
C GLU A 181 13.70 -18.75 -16.03
N VAL A 182 13.82 -19.60 -15.00
CA VAL A 182 14.94 -20.54 -14.84
C VAL A 182 14.77 -21.73 -15.77
N ARG A 183 15.49 -21.71 -16.89
CA ARG A 183 15.34 -22.69 -17.98
C ARG A 183 15.62 -24.14 -17.58
N THR A 184 16.40 -24.37 -16.52
CA THR A 184 16.76 -25.71 -16.02
C THR A 184 15.71 -26.31 -15.10
N VAL A 185 14.66 -25.55 -14.73
CA VAL A 185 13.62 -25.98 -13.80
C VAL A 185 12.31 -26.21 -14.56
N ASP A 186 11.80 -27.43 -14.49
CA ASP A 186 10.47 -27.79 -14.99
C ASP A 186 9.41 -27.66 -13.88
N LYS A 187 8.13 -27.46 -14.27
CA LYS A 187 6.99 -27.37 -13.34
C LYS A 187 6.87 -28.58 -12.41
N SER A 188 7.33 -29.76 -12.84
CA SER A 188 7.36 -30.99 -12.03
C SER A 188 8.23 -30.88 -10.78
N ASN A 189 9.18 -29.92 -10.72
CA ASN A 189 9.97 -29.64 -9.52
C ASN A 189 9.23 -28.76 -8.51
N CYS A 190 8.03 -28.26 -8.84
CA CYS A 190 7.28 -27.29 -8.03
C CYS A 190 6.07 -27.91 -7.32
N VAL A 191 6.11 -29.22 -7.04
CA VAL A 191 4.95 -30.02 -6.59
C VAL A 191 4.26 -29.41 -5.37
N ARG A 192 5.00 -28.99 -4.35
CA ARG A 192 4.43 -28.44 -3.11
C ARG A 192 3.63 -27.17 -3.38
N SER A 193 4.25 -26.21 -4.06
CA SER A 193 3.60 -24.95 -4.40
C SER A 193 2.42 -25.12 -5.36
N LEU A 194 2.56 -25.95 -6.40
CA LEU A 194 1.48 -26.19 -7.35
C LEU A 194 0.29 -26.91 -6.69
N THR A 195 0.53 -27.86 -5.79
CA THR A 195 -0.53 -28.54 -5.04
C THR A 195 -1.35 -27.53 -4.24
N TYR A 196 -0.69 -26.62 -3.51
CA TYR A 196 -1.33 -25.56 -2.75
C TYR A 196 -2.10 -24.55 -3.62
N LEU A 197 -1.52 -24.11 -4.73
CA LEU A 197 -2.17 -23.13 -5.62
C LEU A 197 -3.37 -23.73 -6.38
N LEU A 198 -3.35 -25.04 -6.66
CA LEU A 198 -4.43 -25.74 -7.34
C LEU A 198 -5.55 -26.20 -6.41
N ASP A 199 -5.26 -26.34 -5.10
CA ASP A 199 -6.27 -26.65 -4.10
C ASP A 199 -7.20 -25.44 -3.86
N PRO A 200 -8.51 -25.56 -4.14
CA PRO A 200 -9.47 -24.49 -3.92
C PRO A 200 -9.79 -24.25 -2.43
N SER A 201 -9.39 -25.15 -1.53
CA SER A 201 -9.66 -25.06 -0.10
C SER A 201 -8.92 -23.87 0.52
N PRO A 202 -9.60 -22.99 1.29
CA PRO A 202 -8.91 -21.95 2.06
C PRO A 202 -7.95 -22.56 3.11
N GLU A 203 -8.22 -23.79 3.55
CA GLU A 203 -7.44 -24.55 4.54
C GLU A 203 -6.35 -25.42 3.91
N ALA A 204 -6.09 -25.29 2.60
CA ALA A 204 -5.00 -26.01 1.95
C ALA A 204 -3.68 -25.72 2.70
N PRO A 205 -2.90 -26.75 3.09
CA PRO A 205 -1.68 -26.55 3.87
C PRO A 205 -0.71 -25.61 3.12
N PRO A 206 -0.37 -24.45 3.69
CA PRO A 206 0.50 -23.50 3.02
C PRO A 206 1.92 -24.08 2.93
N PRO A 207 2.60 -23.98 1.78
CA PRO A 207 3.99 -24.40 1.63
C PRO A 207 4.94 -23.29 2.08
N PHE A 208 4.53 -22.44 3.01
CA PHE A 208 5.28 -21.28 3.44
C PHE A 208 5.14 -20.99 4.93
N CYS A 209 6.16 -20.37 5.51
CA CYS A 209 6.14 -19.82 6.85
C CYS A 209 6.49 -18.33 6.82
N PHE A 210 6.11 -17.61 7.88
CA PHE A 210 6.61 -16.27 8.14
C PHE A 210 8.05 -16.38 8.63
N PHE A 211 8.99 -15.73 7.95
CA PHE A 211 10.41 -15.94 8.21
C PHE A 211 11.08 -14.71 8.83
N PHE A 212 11.41 -14.82 10.12
CA PHE A 212 12.01 -13.76 10.94
C PHE A 212 13.15 -14.25 11.83
N ASP A 213 13.67 -15.46 11.56
CA ASP A 213 14.77 -16.05 12.34
C ASP A 213 16.13 -15.47 11.92
N ALA A 214 16.24 -15.02 10.67
CA ALA A 214 17.40 -14.33 10.12
C ALA A 214 16.97 -13.26 9.11
N ASP A 215 17.84 -12.26 8.90
CA ASP A 215 17.71 -11.35 7.76
C ASP A 215 18.47 -11.94 6.58
N LEU A 216 17.75 -12.33 5.53
CA LEU A 216 18.35 -12.96 4.36
C LEU A 216 18.88 -11.92 3.35
N VAL A 217 18.48 -10.66 3.44
CA VAL A 217 18.91 -9.62 2.48
C VAL A 217 20.22 -8.99 2.97
N VAL A 218 21.33 -9.39 2.36
CA VAL A 218 22.69 -9.02 2.80
C VAL A 218 22.95 -7.51 2.66
N ASN A 219 22.56 -6.93 1.53
CA ASN A 219 22.75 -5.52 1.21
C ASN A 219 21.43 -4.73 1.34
N ARG A 220 20.70 -4.95 2.43
CA ARG A 220 19.40 -4.32 2.70
C ARG A 220 19.47 -2.78 2.58
N PRO A 221 18.59 -2.15 1.77
CA PRO A 221 18.42 -0.70 1.73
C PRO A 221 18.05 -0.09 3.08
N LYS A 222 18.69 1.04 3.42
CA LYS A 222 18.52 1.75 4.71
C LYS A 222 17.69 3.05 4.63
N ASP A 223 17.33 3.48 3.44
CA ASP A 223 16.75 4.79 3.17
C ASP A 223 15.51 4.74 2.26
N HIS A 224 15.18 3.58 1.70
CA HIS A 224 14.02 3.42 0.83
C HIS A 224 13.32 2.07 1.02
N LEU A 225 12.09 2.02 0.49
CA LEU A 225 11.29 0.81 0.47
C LEU A 225 11.76 -0.13 -0.64
N PHE A 226 11.66 -1.43 -0.42
CA PHE A 226 11.87 -2.43 -1.46
C PHE A 226 10.90 -3.59 -1.37
N HIS A 227 10.70 -4.22 -2.52
CA HIS A 227 10.17 -5.57 -2.63
C HIS A 227 11.25 -6.49 -3.19
N CYS A 228 11.28 -7.72 -2.72
CA CYS A 228 12.24 -8.75 -3.16
C CYS A 228 11.52 -10.08 -3.34
N VAL A 229 11.80 -10.75 -4.45
CA VAL A 229 11.48 -12.16 -4.67
C VAL A 229 12.77 -12.86 -5.06
N SER A 230 13.13 -13.93 -4.37
CA SER A 230 14.31 -14.74 -4.69
C SER A 230 13.96 -16.20 -4.70
N VAL A 231 14.53 -16.97 -5.61
CA VAL A 231 14.37 -18.43 -5.67
C VAL A 231 15.74 -19.09 -5.74
N ILE A 232 15.89 -20.24 -5.08
CA ILE A 232 17.15 -20.99 -5.04
C ILE A 232 16.88 -22.49 -5.20
N GLY A 233 17.70 -23.14 -6.03
CA GLY A 233 17.75 -24.60 -6.16
C GLY A 233 18.94 -25.16 -5.38
N GLN A 234 18.64 -26.03 -4.42
CA GLN A 234 19.58 -26.61 -3.47
C GLN A 234 19.61 -28.13 -3.63
N PRO A 235 20.40 -28.67 -4.58
CA PRO A 235 20.37 -30.09 -4.92
C PRO A 235 21.00 -31.00 -3.86
N GLN A 236 21.89 -30.49 -3.01
CA GLN A 236 22.46 -31.28 -1.91
C GLN A 236 21.41 -31.54 -0.82
N GLU A 237 20.55 -30.55 -0.58
CA GLU A 237 19.42 -30.59 0.34
C GLU A 237 18.15 -31.13 -0.32
N GLY A 238 18.19 -31.37 -1.64
CA GLY A 238 17.07 -31.91 -2.41
C GLY A 238 15.87 -30.98 -2.45
N ARG A 239 16.02 -29.66 -2.49
CA ARG A 239 14.88 -28.72 -2.40
C ARG A 239 15.00 -27.50 -3.30
N ILE A 240 13.85 -26.86 -3.58
CA ILE A 240 13.76 -25.52 -4.16
C ILE A 240 13.06 -24.61 -3.16
N LEU A 241 13.68 -23.48 -2.83
CA LEU A 241 13.11 -22.47 -1.94
C LEU A 241 12.78 -21.18 -2.69
N GLY A 242 11.79 -20.46 -2.16
CA GLY A 242 11.46 -19.10 -2.53
C GLY A 242 11.46 -18.21 -1.31
N TYR A 243 11.90 -16.97 -1.46
CA TYR A 243 11.83 -15.91 -0.47
C TYR A 243 11.05 -14.75 -1.06
N VAL A 244 10.06 -14.25 -0.33
CA VAL A 244 9.29 -13.05 -0.70
C VAL A 244 9.37 -12.06 0.45
N GLU A 245 9.76 -10.84 0.15
CA GLU A 245 9.69 -9.72 1.08
C GLU A 245 9.00 -8.54 0.41
N PHE A 246 7.89 -8.08 0.97
CA PHE A 246 7.24 -6.85 0.54
C PHE A 246 7.36 -5.75 1.60
N PHE A 247 7.60 -4.53 1.13
CA PHE A 247 7.71 -3.33 1.95
C PHE A 247 8.73 -3.47 3.10
N ASN A 248 9.87 -4.14 2.90
CA ASN A 248 10.94 -4.30 3.89
C ASN A 248 10.60 -5.10 5.17
N PHE A 249 9.39 -5.66 5.30
CA PHE A 249 9.01 -6.41 6.50
C PHE A 249 8.13 -7.64 6.26
N ALA A 250 7.36 -7.69 5.17
CA ALA A 250 6.40 -8.77 4.95
C ALA A 250 7.10 -9.98 4.33
N ARG A 251 7.70 -10.83 5.18
CA ARG A 251 8.61 -11.91 4.81
C ARG A 251 7.95 -13.27 4.83
N LEU A 252 8.00 -13.97 3.71
CA LEU A 252 7.68 -15.39 3.61
C LEU A 252 8.87 -16.18 3.07
N LEU A 253 9.13 -17.33 3.71
CA LEU A 253 9.94 -18.40 3.14
C LEU A 253 8.99 -19.48 2.60
N VAL A 254 9.20 -19.89 1.35
CA VAL A 254 8.33 -20.79 0.59
C VAL A 254 9.12 -22.04 0.22
N LEU A 255 8.61 -23.21 0.59
CA LEU A 255 9.06 -24.49 0.06
C LEU A 255 8.40 -24.75 -1.30
N ILE A 256 9.13 -24.52 -2.38
CA ILE A 256 8.58 -24.67 -3.73
C ILE A 256 8.41 -26.13 -4.11
N GLY A 257 9.41 -26.96 -3.79
CA GLY A 257 9.36 -28.39 -4.01
C GLY A 257 10.51 -29.12 -3.32
N ASP A 258 10.30 -30.43 -3.14
CA ASP A 258 11.22 -31.39 -2.53
C ASP A 258 11.70 -32.40 -3.58
N GLY A 259 12.79 -33.10 -3.29
CA GLY A 259 13.43 -34.06 -4.20
C GLY A 259 14.16 -33.42 -5.39
N TYR A 260 14.56 -32.16 -5.29
CA TYR A 260 15.24 -31.46 -6.39
C TYR A 260 16.64 -32.02 -6.64
N GLY A 261 16.85 -32.66 -7.79
CA GLY A 261 18.15 -33.20 -8.22
C GLY A 261 18.81 -32.43 -9.37
N GLY A 262 18.31 -31.25 -9.73
CA GLY A 262 18.83 -30.45 -10.84
C GLY A 262 20.09 -29.64 -10.50
N PRO A 263 20.57 -28.79 -11.41
CA PRO A 263 21.70 -27.89 -11.14
C PRO A 263 21.39 -26.87 -10.04
N ALA A 264 22.38 -26.52 -9.21
CA ALA A 264 22.22 -25.40 -8.28
C ALA A 264 21.99 -24.09 -9.05
N PHE A 265 21.08 -23.25 -8.55
CA PHE A 265 20.80 -21.94 -9.13
C PHE A 265 20.30 -20.99 -8.06
N GLN A 266 20.41 -19.69 -8.32
CA GLN A 266 19.70 -18.66 -7.56
C GLN A 266 19.32 -17.52 -8.51
N GLU A 267 18.07 -17.07 -8.43
CA GLU A 267 17.57 -15.92 -9.16
C GLU A 267 16.89 -14.96 -8.19
N THR A 268 17.16 -13.67 -8.32
CA THR A 268 16.61 -12.63 -7.46
C THR A 268 16.06 -11.48 -8.31
N TYR A 269 14.85 -11.04 -7.99
CA TYR A 269 14.25 -9.83 -8.54
C TYR A 269 13.82 -8.92 -7.40
N ALA A 270 14.37 -7.70 -7.39
CA ALA A 270 14.05 -6.69 -6.41
C ALA A 270 13.74 -5.34 -7.07
N ILE A 271 12.94 -4.51 -6.40
CA ILE A 271 12.51 -3.21 -6.90
C ILE A 271 12.22 -2.24 -5.76
N ASP A 272 12.54 -0.97 -5.94
CA ASP A 272 11.94 0.12 -5.18
C ASP A 272 10.54 0.41 -5.76
N PRO A 273 9.45 0.14 -5.01
CA PRO A 273 8.09 0.30 -5.52
C PRO A 273 7.63 1.77 -5.64
N VAL A 274 8.32 2.71 -4.98
CA VAL A 274 7.99 4.15 -5.00
C VAL A 274 8.49 4.77 -6.30
N VAL A 275 9.77 4.55 -6.64
CA VAL A 275 10.35 5.09 -7.88
C VAL A 275 10.24 4.14 -9.07
N GLY A 276 9.95 2.85 -8.83
CA GLY A 276 9.82 1.83 -9.86
C GLY A 276 11.14 1.38 -10.47
N LYS A 277 12.26 1.49 -9.72
CA LYS A 277 13.60 1.12 -10.18
C LYS A 277 13.99 -0.25 -9.65
N THR A 278 14.49 -1.12 -10.52
CA THR A 278 15.07 -2.40 -10.13
C THR A 278 16.26 -2.20 -9.20
N LEU A 279 16.39 -3.08 -8.22
CA LEU A 279 17.48 -3.09 -7.25
C LEU A 279 18.30 -4.36 -7.44
N ASP A 280 19.60 -4.25 -7.18
CA ASP A 280 20.51 -5.40 -7.12
C ASP A 280 20.66 -5.81 -5.65
N LEU A 281 19.84 -6.78 -5.22
CA LEU A 281 19.85 -7.30 -3.86
C LEU A 281 20.44 -8.71 -3.83
N LEU A 282 21.30 -8.96 -2.86
CA LEU A 282 21.84 -10.28 -2.55
C LEU A 282 21.01 -10.91 -1.44
N VAL A 283 20.46 -12.09 -1.71
CA VAL A 283 19.74 -12.90 -0.72
C VAL A 283 20.61 -14.10 -0.34
N ASP A 284 20.93 -14.25 0.94
CA ASP A 284 21.69 -15.38 1.46
C ASP A 284 20.73 -16.40 2.09
N PHE A 285 20.65 -17.60 1.50
CA PHE A 285 19.87 -18.72 2.04
C PHE A 285 20.67 -19.59 3.01
N GLY A 286 21.96 -19.30 3.24
CA GLY A 286 22.84 -20.04 4.16
C GLY A 286 22.28 -20.20 5.58
N PRO A 287 21.66 -19.16 6.19
CA PRO A 287 21.06 -19.28 7.53
C PRO A 287 19.88 -20.26 7.63
N ILE A 288 19.34 -20.78 6.50
CA ILE A 288 18.22 -21.72 6.50
C ILE A 288 18.75 -23.14 6.57
N GLU A 289 19.03 -23.57 7.79
CA GLU A 289 19.47 -24.94 8.11
C GLU A 289 18.30 -25.82 8.56
N GLY A 290 18.41 -27.14 8.38
CA GLY A 290 17.41 -28.11 8.87
C GLY A 290 16.18 -28.31 7.98
N GLN A 291 15.19 -29.05 8.50
CA GLN A 291 13.93 -29.33 7.81
C GLN A 291 13.01 -28.12 7.90
N LEU A 292 12.35 -27.78 6.78
CA LEU A 292 11.52 -26.58 6.75
C LEU A 292 10.32 -26.69 7.67
N GLU A 293 9.84 -27.92 7.87
CA GLU A 293 8.81 -28.34 8.84
C GLU A 293 9.08 -27.80 10.25
N ASP A 294 10.36 -27.61 10.63
CA ASP A 294 10.73 -27.06 11.93
C ASP A 294 10.42 -25.56 12.05
N PHE A 295 10.41 -24.82 10.95
CA PHE A 295 10.10 -23.38 10.89
C PHE A 295 8.59 -23.09 10.82
N PHE A 296 7.72 -24.09 10.63
CA PHE A 296 6.26 -23.88 10.57
C PHE A 296 5.60 -23.72 11.95
N LYS A 297 6.39 -23.67 13.04
CA LYS A 297 5.87 -23.36 14.37
C LYS A 297 5.65 -21.86 14.50
N MET A 298 4.40 -21.41 14.36
CA MET A 298 4.05 -20.02 14.69
C MET A 298 4.38 -19.75 16.16
N ALA A 299 5.24 -18.77 16.41
CA ALA A 299 5.46 -18.25 17.75
C ALA A 299 4.14 -17.68 18.32
N SER A 300 3.95 -17.82 19.63
CA SER A 300 2.78 -17.26 20.33
C SER A 300 2.75 -15.73 20.30
N GLU A 301 3.91 -15.10 20.12
CA GLU A 301 4.09 -13.66 20.03
C GLU A 301 4.87 -13.30 18.74
N PRO A 302 4.64 -12.11 18.17
CA PRO A 302 5.41 -11.66 17.02
C PRO A 302 6.92 -11.61 17.33
N PRO A 303 7.78 -12.21 16.49
CA PRO A 303 9.22 -12.15 16.70
C PRO A 303 9.73 -10.70 16.77
N LYS A 304 10.75 -10.45 17.60
CA LYS A 304 11.36 -9.11 17.74
C LYS A 304 11.75 -8.51 16.39
N MET A 305 12.33 -9.32 15.50
CA MET A 305 12.73 -8.89 14.16
C MET A 305 11.54 -8.42 13.30
N TYR A 306 10.36 -9.05 13.44
CA TYR A 306 9.15 -8.57 12.76
C TYR A 306 8.76 -7.18 13.26
N LEU A 307 8.76 -6.95 14.58
CA LEU A 307 8.40 -5.66 15.16
C LEU A 307 9.38 -4.56 14.74
N GLU A 308 10.69 -4.84 14.77
CA GLU A 308 11.74 -3.92 14.32
C GLU A 308 11.58 -3.58 12.84
N ALA A 309 11.37 -4.58 11.98
CA ALA A 309 11.18 -4.37 10.54
C ALA A 309 9.89 -3.59 10.23
N PHE A 310 8.81 -3.88 10.96
CA PHE A 310 7.53 -3.18 10.81
C PHE A 310 7.64 -1.72 11.24
N GLN A 311 8.26 -1.44 12.39
CA GLN A 311 8.49 -0.08 12.87
C GLN A 311 9.39 0.71 11.92
N TYR A 312 10.48 0.10 11.46
CA TYR A 312 11.37 0.71 10.49
C TYR A 312 10.63 1.09 9.19
N THR A 313 9.83 0.17 8.66
CA THR A 313 8.99 0.43 7.47
C THR A 313 8.00 1.55 7.74
N GLY A 314 7.34 1.55 8.90
CA GLY A 314 6.42 2.62 9.31
C GLY A 314 7.09 3.99 9.27
N ASN A 315 8.30 4.11 9.80
CA ASN A 315 9.07 5.37 9.81
C ASN A 315 9.43 5.84 8.38
N LEU A 316 9.84 4.92 7.49
CA LEU A 316 10.10 5.25 6.09
C LEU A 316 8.84 5.74 5.39
N VAL A 317 7.71 5.04 5.54
CA VAL A 317 6.43 5.41 4.94
C VAL A 317 5.96 6.77 5.46
N GLN A 318 6.12 7.02 6.76
CA GLN A 318 5.78 8.33 7.36
C GLN A 318 6.64 9.44 6.79
N THR A 319 7.94 9.21 6.60
CA THR A 319 8.86 10.19 6.00
C THR A 319 8.45 10.52 4.56
N LEU A 320 8.22 9.49 3.73
CA LEU A 320 7.74 9.65 2.36
C LEU A 320 6.40 10.39 2.29
N ASN A 321 5.48 10.05 3.19
CA ASN A 321 4.18 10.72 3.26
C ASN A 321 4.32 12.18 3.72
N ALA A 322 5.18 12.48 4.70
CA ALA A 322 5.43 13.82 5.17
C ALA A 322 5.99 14.73 4.07
N ASP A 323 6.92 14.22 3.26
CA ASP A 323 7.46 14.95 2.11
C ASP A 323 6.38 15.27 1.07
N ARG A 324 5.49 14.30 0.78
CA ARG A 324 4.36 14.51 -0.13
C ARG A 324 3.36 15.51 0.41
N VAL A 325 2.98 15.39 1.69
CA VAL A 325 2.06 16.32 2.36
C VAL A 325 2.64 17.73 2.37
N ARG A 326 3.95 17.89 2.62
CA ARG A 326 4.66 19.17 2.52
C ARG A 326 4.56 19.74 1.11
N ALA A 327 4.90 18.96 0.09
CA ALA A 327 4.83 19.41 -1.31
C ALA A 327 3.40 19.84 -1.69
N MET A 328 2.38 19.10 -1.24
CA MET A 328 0.98 19.45 -1.45
C MET A 328 0.57 20.74 -0.76
N ALA A 329 0.98 20.95 0.50
CA ALA A 329 0.69 22.17 1.24
C ALA A 329 1.27 23.40 0.54
N PHE A 330 2.52 23.32 0.08
CA PHE A 330 3.19 24.40 -0.66
C PHE A 330 2.52 24.66 -2.01
N SER A 331 2.27 23.59 -2.78
CA SER A 331 1.61 23.69 -4.10
C SER A 331 0.22 24.33 -3.98
N LYS A 332 -0.56 23.92 -2.97
CA LYS A 332 -1.89 24.48 -2.70
C LYS A 332 -1.82 25.93 -2.25
N ALA A 333 -0.95 26.26 -1.29
CA ALA A 333 -0.78 27.62 -0.78
C ALA A 333 -0.42 28.60 -1.91
N ASN A 334 0.45 28.18 -2.84
CA ASN A 334 0.79 28.93 -4.04
C ASN A 334 -0.43 29.09 -4.98
N ALA A 335 -1.07 27.99 -5.34
CA ALA A 335 -2.23 28.00 -6.23
C ALA A 335 -3.36 28.91 -5.72
N ASP A 336 -3.63 28.90 -4.42
CA ASP A 336 -4.68 29.71 -3.82
C ASP A 336 -4.27 31.18 -3.64
N ALA A 337 -2.98 31.48 -3.44
CA ALA A 337 -2.46 32.84 -3.47
C ALA A 337 -2.57 33.45 -4.87
N LEU A 338 -2.17 32.70 -5.91
CA LEU A 338 -2.29 33.12 -7.31
C LEU A 338 -3.74 33.41 -7.70
N LYS A 339 -4.69 32.53 -7.32
CA LYS A 339 -6.12 32.76 -7.57
C LYS A 339 -6.64 34.05 -6.93
N LYS A 340 -6.24 34.34 -5.68
CA LYS A 340 -6.65 35.56 -4.98
C LYS A 340 -6.12 36.84 -5.65
N LEU A 341 -5.01 36.73 -6.37
CA LEU A 341 -4.44 37.80 -7.19
C LEU A 341 -5.03 37.88 -8.61
N GLY A 342 -6.01 37.02 -8.95
CA GLY A 342 -6.57 36.93 -10.30
C GLY A 342 -5.65 36.28 -11.33
N LEU A 343 -4.59 35.59 -10.88
CA LEU A 343 -3.64 34.90 -11.74
C LEU A 343 -4.04 33.44 -11.95
N SER A 344 -3.48 32.83 -13.00
CA SER A 344 -3.58 31.38 -13.23
C SER A 344 -2.96 30.62 -12.05
N PRO A 345 -3.59 29.55 -11.52
CA PRO A 345 -3.01 28.70 -10.48
C PRO A 345 -1.72 27.97 -10.92
N LEU A 346 -1.45 27.96 -12.22
CA LEU A 346 -0.28 27.34 -12.85
C LEU A 346 0.72 28.39 -13.36
N ALA A 347 0.58 29.66 -12.97
CA ALA A 347 1.53 30.69 -13.33
C ALA A 347 2.92 30.34 -12.78
N GLU A 348 3.93 30.34 -13.65
CA GLU A 348 5.33 30.06 -13.28
C GLU A 348 6.00 31.28 -12.64
N GLU A 349 5.50 32.49 -12.95
CA GLU A 349 6.04 33.75 -12.45
C GLU A 349 4.93 34.65 -11.90
N VAL A 350 5.26 35.39 -10.83
CA VAL A 350 4.41 36.42 -10.24
C VAL A 350 4.93 37.79 -10.68
N PRO A 351 4.09 38.64 -11.31
CA PRO A 351 4.46 40.01 -11.69
C PRO A 351 5.07 40.78 -10.53
N SER A 352 6.12 41.56 -10.77
CA SER A 352 6.88 42.25 -9.71
C SER A 352 6.00 43.11 -8.81
N GLU A 353 5.00 43.79 -9.35
CA GLU A 353 4.04 44.59 -8.57
C GLU A 353 3.14 43.77 -7.63
N LEU A 354 3.01 42.46 -7.83
CA LEU A 354 2.17 41.56 -7.03
C LEU A 354 2.96 40.66 -6.08
N GLN A 355 4.30 40.72 -6.08
CA GLN A 355 5.14 39.78 -5.34
C GLN A 355 4.95 39.84 -3.83
N ASP A 356 4.90 41.06 -3.25
CA ASP A 356 4.73 41.23 -1.80
C ASP A 356 3.38 40.70 -1.32
N GLU A 357 2.31 41.00 -2.08
CA GLU A 357 0.97 40.53 -1.78
C GLU A 357 0.84 39.02 -1.98
N TRP A 358 1.47 38.46 -3.01
CA TRP A 358 1.57 37.02 -3.20
C TRP A 358 2.25 36.35 -2.02
N LEU A 359 3.40 36.86 -1.56
CA LEU A 359 4.14 36.29 -0.43
C LEU A 359 3.28 36.31 0.84
N ARG A 360 2.58 37.41 1.10
CA ARG A 360 1.65 37.53 2.23
C ARG A 360 0.53 36.49 2.17
N LEU A 361 -0.11 36.33 1.01
CA LEU A 361 -1.19 35.36 0.80
C LEU A 361 -0.71 33.91 0.84
N PHE A 362 0.46 33.63 0.26
CA PHE A 362 1.12 32.33 0.30
C PHE A 362 1.38 31.90 1.73
N MET A 363 2.03 32.77 2.53
CA MET A 363 2.30 32.50 3.94
C MET A 363 1.01 32.31 4.73
N GLN A 364 -0.01 33.14 4.50
CA GLN A 364 -1.32 33.00 5.15
C GLN A 364 -1.97 31.63 4.86
N ASN A 365 -1.91 31.16 3.62
CA ASN A 365 -2.47 29.86 3.23
C ASN A 365 -1.62 28.69 3.77
N LEU A 366 -0.36 28.91 4.14
CA LEU A 366 0.55 27.88 4.68
C LEU A 366 0.46 27.73 6.21
N ILE A 367 -0.15 28.69 6.92
CA ILE A 367 -0.29 28.67 8.39
C ILE A 367 -0.82 27.33 8.93
N PRO A 368 -1.93 26.75 8.41
CA PRO A 368 -2.48 25.50 8.97
C PRO A 368 -1.49 24.34 8.93
N TYR A 369 -0.66 24.27 7.88
CA TYR A 369 0.40 23.27 7.78
C TYR A 369 1.48 23.49 8.84
N VAL A 370 1.95 24.74 8.98
CA VAL A 370 2.99 25.10 9.96
C VAL A 370 2.52 24.81 11.39
N GLU A 371 1.29 25.18 11.73
CA GLU A 371 0.70 24.90 13.04
C GLU A 371 0.64 23.40 13.34
N ALA A 372 0.23 22.59 12.35
CA ALA A 372 0.22 21.14 12.48
C ALA A 372 1.62 20.56 12.70
N GLN A 373 2.65 21.05 12.00
CA GLN A 373 4.04 20.60 12.20
C GLN A 373 4.56 20.95 13.61
N ILE A 374 4.26 22.15 14.11
CA ILE A 374 4.63 22.56 15.47
C ILE A 374 3.96 21.66 16.51
N LYS A 375 2.67 21.34 16.32
CA LYS A 375 1.93 20.46 17.21
C LYS A 375 2.53 19.05 17.23
N MET A 376 2.86 18.49 16.07
CA MET A 376 3.50 17.17 15.97
C MET A 376 4.86 17.11 16.68
N GLN A 377 5.69 18.15 16.53
CA GLN A 377 7.00 18.22 17.22
C GLN A 377 6.86 18.21 18.75
N ARG A 378 5.86 18.91 19.29
CA ARG A 378 5.58 18.93 20.73
C ARG A 378 5.15 17.56 21.25
N VAL A 379 4.31 16.86 20.49
CA VAL A 379 3.88 15.50 20.83
C VAL A 379 5.05 14.51 20.80
N SER A 380 5.94 14.59 19.79
CA SER A 380 7.12 13.70 19.71
C SER A 380 8.14 13.95 20.83
N ALA A 381 8.31 15.21 21.26
CA ALA A 381 9.18 15.55 22.39
C ALA A 381 8.62 15.01 23.71
N ALA A 382 7.29 15.09 23.92
CA ALA A 382 6.66 14.56 25.13
C ALA A 382 6.70 13.02 25.22
N SER A 383 6.74 12.31 24.09
CA SER A 383 6.83 10.84 24.07
C SER A 383 8.24 10.28 24.20
N THR A 384 9.28 11.11 24.15
CA THR A 384 10.68 10.68 24.33
C THR A 384 11.17 10.80 25.78
N ASP A 385 10.37 11.45 26.64
CA ASP A 385 10.61 11.63 28.08
C ASP A 385 9.81 10.64 28.97
N ALA A 386 9.11 9.68 28.37
CA ALA A 386 8.34 8.61 29.04
C ALA A 386 8.81 7.24 28.56
#